data_AF-A0A3P3W556-F1
#
_entry.id   AF-A0A3P3W556-F1
#
_cell.length_a   1.000
_cell.length_b   1.000
_cell.length_c   1.000
_cell.angle_alpha   90.00
_cell.angle_beta   90.00
_cell.angle_gamma   90.00
#
_symmetry.space_group_name_H-M   'P 1'
#
loop_
_entity.id
_entity.type
_entity.pdbx_description
1 polymer ?
#
loop_
_entity_poly.entity_id
_entity_poly.type
_entity_poly.pdbx_seq_one_letter_code
_entity_poly.pdbx_strand_id
1 'polypeptide(L)'
;MDIDAKNLSEQNPKVKKDLVLHFVQRTLALIIGLIVPLFILLADSLEAIYALVYIEPIIFSIWIAYLLIEAIILYSSKKYALGNVNLILIGSATLFLYFIVLPLL
;
A
#
# COMPACT_ATOMS: atom_id res chain seq x y z
N MET A 1 -39.60 -20.92 -0.01
CA MET A 1 -38.27 -20.52 -0.54
C MET A 1 -38.04 -19.10 -0.10
N ASP A 2 -37.47 -18.90 1.08
CA ASP A 2 -37.30 -17.56 1.66
C ASP A 2 -36.09 -17.53 2.61
N ILE A 3 -35.01 -18.21 2.22
CA ILE A 3 -33.78 -18.32 3.02
C ILE A 3 -32.69 -17.35 2.50
N ASP A 4 -32.91 -16.68 1.36
CA ASP A 4 -31.88 -15.86 0.71
C ASP A 4 -31.83 -14.40 1.17
N ALA A 5 -32.93 -13.83 1.67
CA ALA A 5 -32.94 -12.42 2.09
C ALA A 5 -32.28 -12.17 3.46
N LYS A 6 -32.30 -13.17 4.35
CA LYS A 6 -31.75 -13.04 5.72
C LYS A 6 -30.22 -13.22 5.77
N ASN A 7 -29.66 -13.98 4.81
CA ASN A 7 -28.21 -14.17 4.70
C ASN A 7 -27.47 -13.02 4.00
N LEU A 8 -28.19 -12.14 3.29
CA LEU A 8 -27.62 -10.94 2.66
C LEU A 8 -27.44 -9.76 3.62
N SER A 9 -28.25 -9.68 4.70
CA SER A 9 -28.12 -8.64 5.73
C SER A 9 -27.14 -9.01 6.85
N GLU A 10 -26.86 -10.30 7.03
CA GLU A 10 -25.86 -10.84 7.98
C GLU A 10 -24.45 -10.99 7.40
N GLN A 11 -24.24 -10.70 6.10
CA GLN A 11 -22.91 -10.42 5.52
C GLN A 11 -22.45 -8.97 5.86
N ASN A 12 -22.47 -8.53 7.12
CA ASN A 12 -21.67 -8.89 8.30
C ASN A 12 -20.79 -7.68 8.61
N PRO A 13 -21.06 -6.88 9.66
CA PRO A 13 -20.19 -5.79 10.09
C PRO A 13 -18.72 -6.22 10.29
N LYS A 14 -18.46 -7.52 10.50
CA LYS A 14 -17.10 -8.11 10.45
C LYS A 14 -16.38 -7.90 9.11
N VAL A 15 -17.04 -8.11 7.97
CA VAL A 15 -16.39 -7.99 6.64
C VAL A 15 -16.02 -6.53 6.36
N LYS A 16 -16.87 -5.57 6.75
CA LYS A 16 -16.52 -4.13 6.69
C LYS A 16 -15.37 -3.78 7.64
N LYS A 17 -15.33 -4.37 8.84
CA LYS A 17 -14.28 -4.12 9.83
C LYS A 17 -12.91 -4.64 9.35
N ASP A 18 -12.87 -5.82 8.76
CA ASP A 18 -11.63 -6.39 8.19
C ASP A 18 -11.15 -5.56 6.99
N LEU A 19 -12.07 -5.09 6.15
CA LEU A 19 -11.77 -4.19 5.03
C LEU A 19 -11.10 -2.89 5.48
N VAL A 20 -11.68 -2.25 6.51
CA VAL A 20 -11.17 -1.01 7.09
C VAL A 20 -9.83 -1.25 7.77
N LEU A 21 -9.68 -2.36 8.50
CA LEU A 21 -8.42 -2.71 9.14
C LEU A 21 -7.30 -2.90 8.11
N HIS A 22 -7.56 -3.65 7.03
CA HIS A 22 -6.60 -3.83 5.96
C HIS A 22 -6.24 -2.51 5.27
N PHE A 23 -7.23 -1.66 5.00
CA PHE A 23 -6.98 -0.34 4.43
C PHE A 23 -6.10 0.51 5.36
N VAL A 24 -6.45 0.61 6.64
CA VAL A 24 -5.70 1.38 7.65
C VAL A 24 -4.26 0.88 7.76
N GLN A 25 -4.04 -0.45 7.80
CA GLN A 25 -2.71 -1.03 7.86
C GLN A 25 -1.87 -0.66 6.63
N ARG A 26 -2.45 -0.71 5.42
CA ARG A 26 -1.75 -0.36 4.18
C ARG A 26 -1.42 1.13 4.12
N THR A 27 -2.35 1.99 4.52
CA THR A 27 -2.13 3.43 4.57
C THR A 27 -1.09 3.79 5.62
N LEU A 28 -1.09 3.15 6.79
CA LEU A 28 -0.05 3.33 7.81
C LEU A 28 1.31 2.86 7.31
N ALA A 29 1.38 1.71 6.63
CA ALA A 29 2.61 1.23 6.02
C ALA A 29 3.17 2.22 4.99
N LEU A 30 2.30 2.81 4.16
CA LEU A 30 2.69 3.88 3.24
C LEU A 30 3.26 5.08 4.01
N ILE A 31 2.53 5.59 5.02
CA ILE A 31 2.93 6.78 5.78
C ILE A 31 4.28 6.55 6.46
N ILE A 32 4.49 5.38 7.09
CA ILE A 32 5.78 5.02 7.69
C ILE A 32 6.87 4.95 6.61
N GLY A 33 6.56 4.30 5.48
CA GLY A 33 7.44 4.23 4.31
C GLY A 33 7.81 5.60 3.75
N LEU A 34 6.96 6.62 3.89
CA LEU A 34 7.21 8.00 3.47
C LEU A 34 7.97 8.84 4.51
N ILE A 35 7.86 8.51 5.79
CA ILE A 35 8.47 9.26 6.90
C ILE A 35 9.94 8.85 7.12
N VAL A 36 10.24 7.55 7.05
CA VAL A 36 11.62 7.04 7.21
C VAL A 36 12.63 7.71 6.24
N PRO A 37 12.31 7.89 4.96
CA PRO A 37 13.20 8.52 3.97
C PRO A 37 13.46 9.99 4.27
N LEU A 38 12.45 10.69 4.80
CA LEU A 38 12.59 12.08 5.28
C LEU A 38 13.59 12.17 6.42
N PHE A 39 13.54 11.25 7.39
CA PHE A 39 14.51 11.21 8.49
C PHE A 39 15.91 10.80 8.00
N ILE A 40 16.00 9.89 7.04
CA ILE A 40 17.25 9.51 6.40
C ILE A 40 17.87 10.74 5.70
N LEU A 41 17.10 11.48 4.90
CA LEU A 41 17.57 12.69 4.24
C LEU A 41 18.06 13.76 5.24
N LEU A 42 17.37 13.92 6.37
CA LEU A 42 17.74 14.89 7.42
C LEU A 42 19.00 14.50 8.20
N ALA A 43 19.41 13.23 8.18
CA ALA A 43 20.60 12.78 8.89
C ALA A 43 21.91 13.19 8.19
N ASP A 44 21.84 13.61 6.91
CA ASP A 44 22.95 14.13 6.10
C ASP A 44 24.25 13.31 6.21
N SER A 45 24.11 11.97 6.18
CA SER A 45 25.23 11.03 6.30
C SER A 45 25.37 10.19 5.02
N LEU A 46 26.58 9.70 4.76
CA LEU A 46 26.86 8.81 3.61
C LEU A 46 26.06 7.51 3.70
N GLU A 47 25.90 6.97 4.91
CA GLU A 47 25.09 5.78 5.19
C GLU A 47 23.61 6.04 4.93
N ALA A 48 23.14 7.24 5.25
CA ALA A 48 21.78 7.65 4.98
C ALA A 48 21.51 7.76 3.47
N ILE A 49 22.40 8.41 2.73
CA ILE A 49 22.32 8.46 1.26
C ILE A 49 22.33 7.04 0.68
N TYR A 50 23.22 6.17 1.16
CA TYR A 50 23.27 4.77 0.73
C TYR A 50 21.95 4.04 0.98
N ALA A 51 21.36 4.21 2.17
CA ALA A 51 20.07 3.60 2.51
C ALA A 51 18.95 4.09 1.57
N LEU A 52 18.90 5.40 1.30
CA LEU A 52 17.91 6.03 0.41
C LEU A 52 18.04 5.56 -1.04
N VAL A 53 19.27 5.39 -1.54
CA VAL A 53 19.53 5.01 -2.93
C VAL A 53 19.30 3.50 -3.15
N TYR A 54 19.76 2.66 -2.23
CA TYR A 54 19.87 1.22 -2.48
C TYR A 54 18.84 0.38 -1.73
N ILE A 55 18.59 0.69 -0.46
CA ILE A 55 17.73 -0.15 0.39
C ILE A 55 16.27 0.23 0.19
N GLU A 56 15.99 1.53 0.15
CA GLU A 56 14.63 2.02 0.11
C GLU A 56 13.85 1.64 -1.16
N PRO A 57 14.43 1.71 -2.39
CA PRO A 57 13.75 1.23 -3.59
C PRO A 57 13.38 -0.24 -3.53
N ILE A 58 14.21 -1.07 -2.87
CA ILE A 58 13.92 -2.50 -2.68
C ILE A 58 12.69 -2.68 -1.79
N ILE A 59 12.62 -1.96 -0.67
CA ILE A 59 11.49 -2.04 0.26
C ILE A 59 10.19 -1.63 -0.43
N PHE A 60 10.18 -0.49 -1.12
CA PHE A 60 9.01 -0.04 -1.87
C PHE A 60 8.65 -0.99 -3.02
N SER A 61 9.62 -1.57 -3.72
CA SER A 61 9.35 -2.56 -4.78
C SER A 61 8.64 -3.80 -4.25
N ILE A 62 9.07 -4.31 -3.09
CA ILE A 62 8.40 -5.44 -2.43
C ILE A 62 6.96 -5.05 -2.04
N TRP A 63 6.77 -3.86 -1.50
CA TRP A 63 5.46 -3.40 -1.07
C TRP A 63 4.51 -3.14 -2.27
N ILE A 64 5.01 -2.59 -3.37
CA ILE A 64 4.28 -2.45 -4.64
C ILE A 64 3.85 -3.83 -5.16
N ALA A 65 4.76 -4.80 -5.17
CA ALA A 65 4.44 -6.17 -5.60
C ALA A 65 3.33 -6.79 -4.76
N TYR A 66 3.39 -6.61 -3.43
CA TYR A 66 2.33 -7.05 -2.52
C TYR A 66 0.97 -6.40 -2.86
N LEU A 67 0.93 -5.07 -3.02
CA LEU A 67 -0.30 -4.36 -3.36
C LEU A 67 -0.87 -4.81 -4.71
N LEU A 68 0.00 -5.13 -5.68
CA LEU A 68 -0.40 -5.58 -7.01
C LEU A 68 -1.04 -6.97 -6.96
N ILE A 69 -0.40 -7.93 -6.29
CA ILE A 69 -0.96 -9.28 -6.09
C ILE A 69 -2.32 -9.19 -5.44
N GLU A 70 -2.43 -8.36 -4.41
CA GLU A 70 -3.68 -8.19 -3.68
C GLU A 70 -4.76 -7.49 -4.52
N ALA A 71 -4.39 -6.49 -5.33
CA ALA A 71 -5.31 -5.88 -6.27
C ALA A 71 -5.91 -6.95 -7.20
N ILE A 72 -5.08 -7.83 -7.78
CA ILE A 72 -5.54 -8.92 -8.65
C ILE A 72 -6.56 -9.81 -7.91
N ILE A 73 -6.27 -10.25 -6.68
CA ILE A 73 -7.18 -11.06 -5.87
C ILE A 73 -8.51 -10.33 -5.61
N LEU A 74 -8.46 -9.03 -5.31
CA LEU A 74 -9.63 -8.21 -5.05
C LEU A 74 -10.49 -8.03 -6.31
N TYR A 75 -9.88 -7.82 -7.47
CA TYR A 75 -10.58 -7.77 -8.76
C TYR A 75 -11.26 -9.10 -9.10
N SER A 76 -10.58 -10.24 -8.89
CA SER A 76 -11.17 -11.58 -9.06
C SER A 76 -12.34 -11.82 -8.11
N SER A 77 -12.33 -11.20 -6.92
CA SER A 77 -13.41 -11.26 -5.93
C SER A 77 -14.50 -10.20 -6.13
N LYS A 78 -14.52 -9.48 -7.26
CA LYS A 78 -15.43 -8.36 -7.56
C LYS A 78 -15.39 -7.20 -6.55
N LYS A 79 -14.33 -7.08 -5.76
CA LYS A 79 -14.12 -5.99 -4.79
C LYS A 79 -13.39 -4.81 -5.44
N TYR A 80 -13.96 -4.27 -6.52
CA TYR A 80 -13.31 -3.29 -7.38
C TYR A 80 -12.89 -2.00 -6.68
N ALA A 81 -13.70 -1.50 -5.73
CA ALA A 81 -13.36 -0.30 -4.98
C ALA A 81 -12.04 -0.45 -4.20
N LEU A 82 -11.79 -1.63 -3.63
CA LEU A 82 -10.56 -1.91 -2.89
C LEU A 82 -9.37 -2.20 -3.79
N GLY A 83 -9.61 -2.86 -4.92
CA GLY A 83 -8.60 -3.02 -5.97
C GLY A 83 -8.12 -1.66 -6.49
N ASN A 84 -9.05 -0.74 -6.77
CA ASN A 84 -8.73 0.63 -7.19
C ASN A 84 -7.88 1.37 -6.15
N VAL A 85 -8.19 1.23 -4.86
CA VAL A 85 -7.38 1.80 -3.78
C VAL A 85 -5.94 1.29 -3.82
N ASN A 86 -5.74 -0.03 -3.95
CA ASN A 86 -4.38 -0.58 -4.07
C ASN A 86 -3.65 -0.06 -5.32
N LEU A 87 -4.33 0.10 -6.45
CA LEU A 87 -3.73 0.70 -7.65
C LEU A 87 -3.32 2.16 -7.44
N ILE A 88 -4.13 2.96 -6.74
CA ILE A 88 -3.78 4.35 -6.39
C ILE A 88 -2.55 4.38 -5.46
N LEU A 89 -2.50 3.47 -4.47
CA LEU A 89 -1.36 3.33 -3.57
C LEU A 89 -0.08 2.94 -4.34
N ILE A 90 -0.18 2.01 -5.30
CA ILE A 90 0.92 1.65 -6.19
C ILE A 90 1.41 2.87 -6.98
N GLY A 91 0.48 3.62 -7.61
CA GLY A 91 0.85 4.83 -8.35
C GLY A 91 1.56 5.87 -7.48
N SER A 92 1.08 6.06 -6.25
CA SER A 92 1.68 6.97 -5.27
C SER A 92 3.08 6.52 -4.85
N ALA A 93 3.27 5.23 -4.58
CA ALA A 93 4.56 4.64 -4.23
C ALA A 93 5.59 4.76 -5.36
N THR A 94 5.17 4.48 -6.61
CA THR A 94 6.04 4.60 -7.78
C THR A 94 6.45 6.05 -8.02
N LEU A 95 5.51 7.00 -7.90
CA LEU A 95 5.81 8.43 -8.04
C LEU A 95 6.80 8.89 -6.97
N PHE A 96 6.63 8.42 -5.74
CA PHE A 96 7.55 8.71 -4.64
C PHE A 96 8.97 8.20 -4.92
N LEU A 97 9.11 6.95 -5.37
CA LEU A 97 10.40 6.39 -5.77
C LEU A 97 11.07 7.20 -6.89
N TYR A 98 10.29 7.65 -7.87
CA TYR A 98 10.80 8.52 -8.92
C TYR A 98 11.41 9.82 -8.36
N PHE A 99 10.75 10.46 -7.39
CA PHE A 99 11.26 11.68 -6.76
C PHE A 99 12.45 11.46 -5.81
N ILE A 100 12.65 10.25 -5.28
CA ILE A 100 13.86 9.92 -4.52
C ILE A 100 15.05 9.69 -5.44
N VAL A 101 14.83 8.98 -6.55
CA VAL A 101 15.91 8.59 -7.47
C VAL A 101 16.33 9.76 -8.36
N LEU A 102 15.41 10.63 -8.78
CA LEU A 102 15.70 11.73 -9.71
C LEU A 102 16.78 12.71 -9.20
N PRO A 103 16.79 13.17 -7.93
CA PRO A 103 17.85 14.03 -7.41
C PRO A 103 19.23 13.36 -7.32
N LEU A 104 19.31 12.04 -7.50
CA LEU A 104 20.53 11.25 -7.40
C LEU A 104 21.17 10.94 -8.78
N LEU A 105 20.51 11.34 -9.87
CA LEU A 105 20.97 11.20 -11.27
C LEU A 105 21.52 12.53 -11.81
#